data_AF-A0A0Q6V0C1-F1
#
_entry.id   AF-A0A0Q6V0C1-F1
#
_cell.length_a   1.000
_cell.length_b   1.000
_cell.length_c   1.000
_cell.angle_alpha   90.00
_cell.angle_beta   90.00
_cell.angle_gamma   90.00
#
_symmetry.space_group_name_H-M   'P 1'
#
loop_
_entity.id
_entity.type
_entity.pdbx_description
1 polymer ?
#
loop_
_entity_poly.entity_id
_entity_poly.type
_entity_poly.pdbx_seq_one_letter_code
_entity_poly.pdbx_strand_id
1 'polypeptide(L)'
;MTGESGGRDWTGADLAVVVGDYVAQLEKTLAGKPVDRASHDRTVRFVTGKSDMPITWKQGEISAVLSLIGLPILRDQPPRWSYDEALLEAVEEQLAAKPALLVAAVRPAALFYAPSAIALIETAPPRPMPMDERLIRIIQRFDMSAREADDRFLKGLGVASIVAHEARRLSDRGRPDLAGQIRPARAGDPDGCDVVSFGLDEIPRLIVVKTTLAGEVAPFGLSHAEFALAEAQPHAFRIRRVYDLLGEGRFYRLKPPFG
;
A
#
# COMPACT_ATOMS: atom_id res chain seq x y z
N MET A 1 44.26 -0.16 -18.97
CA MET A 1 43.29 0.48 -18.05
C MET A 1 41.97 -0.25 -18.20
N THR A 2 41.75 -1.26 -17.37
CA THR A 2 40.51 -2.03 -17.25
C THR A 2 39.50 -1.18 -16.49
N GLY A 3 38.46 -0.70 -17.18
CA GLY A 3 37.40 0.08 -16.57
C GLY A 3 36.63 -0.74 -15.53
N GLU A 4 36.39 -0.11 -14.39
CA GLU A 4 35.71 -0.65 -13.21
C GLU A 4 34.31 -1.20 -13.53
N SER A 5 34.17 -2.53 -13.52
CA SER A 5 32.89 -3.25 -13.40
C SER A 5 32.38 -3.33 -11.96
N GLY A 6 33.18 -2.89 -10.96
CA GLY A 6 32.92 -3.09 -9.52
C GLY A 6 31.63 -2.44 -8.96
N GLY A 7 31.02 -1.50 -9.68
CA GLY A 7 29.80 -0.81 -9.25
C GLY A 7 28.48 -1.44 -9.70
N ARG A 8 28.47 -2.40 -10.65
CA ARG A 8 27.23 -2.95 -11.24
C ARG A 8 26.88 -4.36 -10.79
N ASP A 9 27.87 -5.19 -10.48
CA ASP A 9 27.61 -6.59 -10.14
C ASP A 9 27.22 -6.74 -8.66
N TRP A 10 25.96 -7.04 -8.39
CA TRP A 10 25.46 -7.29 -7.03
C TRP A 10 25.55 -8.78 -6.72
N THR A 11 26.27 -9.14 -5.66
CA THR A 11 26.27 -10.52 -5.15
C THR A 11 25.09 -10.75 -4.20
N GLY A 12 24.74 -12.01 -3.93
CA GLY A 12 23.73 -12.33 -2.92
C GLY A 12 24.06 -11.75 -1.53
N ALA A 13 25.36 -11.71 -1.16
CA ALA A 13 25.81 -11.09 0.09
C ALA A 13 25.61 -9.57 0.09
N ASP A 14 25.90 -8.89 -1.02
CA ASP A 14 25.65 -7.45 -1.15
C ASP A 14 24.16 -7.14 -1.05
N LEU A 15 23.32 -7.94 -1.69
CA LEU A 15 21.86 -7.83 -1.65
C LEU A 15 21.33 -8.01 -0.23
N ALA A 16 21.79 -9.04 0.48
CA ALA A 16 21.42 -9.27 1.88
C ALA A 16 21.77 -8.07 2.77
N VAL A 17 22.93 -7.44 2.57
CA VAL A 17 23.35 -6.25 3.32
C VAL A 17 22.45 -5.05 3.02
N VAL A 18 22.25 -4.69 1.75
CA VAL A 18 21.47 -3.49 1.41
C VAL A 18 19.97 -3.66 1.72
N VAL A 19 19.41 -4.85 1.50
CA VAL A 19 18.02 -5.17 1.85
C VAL A 19 17.87 -5.18 3.38
N GLY A 20 18.81 -5.80 4.09
CA GLY A 20 18.81 -5.84 5.55
C GLY A 20 18.85 -4.46 6.18
N ASP A 21 19.72 -3.59 5.66
CA ASP A 21 19.84 -2.20 6.08
C ASP A 21 18.57 -1.39 5.78
N TYR A 22 18.02 -1.51 4.57
CA TYR A 22 16.76 -0.86 4.18
C TYR A 22 15.63 -1.26 5.14
N VAL A 23 15.48 -2.56 5.40
CA VAL A 23 14.43 -3.06 6.29
C VAL A 23 14.64 -2.56 7.73
N ALA A 24 15.87 -2.49 8.21
CA ALA A 24 16.16 -1.94 9.54
C ALA A 24 15.80 -0.44 9.65
N GLN A 25 16.01 0.33 8.58
CA GLN A 25 15.54 1.71 8.49
C GLN A 25 14.01 1.77 8.51
N LEU A 26 13.33 0.93 7.73
CA LEU A 26 11.88 0.86 7.68
C LEU A 26 11.27 0.49 9.05
N GLU A 27 11.85 -0.46 9.79
CA GLU A 27 11.42 -0.80 11.15
C GLU A 27 11.47 0.40 12.10
N LYS A 28 12.56 1.19 12.03
CA LYS A 28 12.68 2.42 12.82
C LYS A 28 11.61 3.44 12.43
N THR A 29 11.39 3.65 11.14
CA THR A 29 10.35 4.56 10.62
C THR A 29 8.96 4.16 11.08
N LEU A 30 8.59 2.88 10.99
CA LEU A 30 7.29 2.37 11.44
C LEU A 30 7.12 2.46 12.96
N ALA A 31 8.22 2.35 13.71
CA ALA A 31 8.24 2.60 15.15
C ALA A 31 8.25 4.10 15.53
N GLY A 32 8.20 5.02 14.56
CA GLY A 32 8.26 6.46 14.80
C GLY A 32 9.62 6.95 15.31
N LYS A 33 10.68 6.17 15.12
CA LYS A 33 12.05 6.51 15.56
C LYS A 33 12.79 7.26 14.45
N PRO A 34 13.68 8.20 14.80
CA PRO A 34 14.52 8.88 13.81
C PRO A 34 15.47 7.88 13.12
N VAL A 35 15.72 8.10 11.84
CA VAL A 35 16.65 7.32 11.02
C VAL A 35 17.82 8.23 10.61
N ASP A 36 19.04 7.89 11.05
CA ASP A 36 20.25 8.57 10.58
C ASP A 36 20.69 7.96 9.24
N ARG A 37 20.22 8.60 8.17
CA ARG A 37 20.46 8.14 6.81
C ARG A 37 21.95 8.11 6.45
N ALA A 38 22.69 9.12 6.85
CA ALA A 38 24.11 9.24 6.53
C ALA A 38 24.95 8.13 7.21
N SER A 39 24.54 7.66 8.39
CA SER A 39 25.17 6.50 9.03
C SER A 39 24.84 5.19 8.31
N HIS A 40 23.59 5.00 7.91
CA HIS A 40 23.16 3.80 7.17
C HIS A 40 23.91 3.69 5.82
N ASP A 41 23.93 4.77 5.03
CA ASP A 41 24.62 4.79 3.73
C ASP A 41 26.15 4.60 3.88
N ARG A 42 26.77 5.13 4.94
CA ARG A 42 28.19 4.84 5.24
C ARG A 42 28.44 3.37 5.55
N THR A 43 27.53 2.73 6.28
CA THR A 43 27.66 1.33 6.69
C THR A 43 27.53 0.41 5.47
N VAL A 44 26.50 0.60 4.65
CA VAL A 44 26.31 -0.21 3.43
C VAL A 44 27.50 -0.07 2.48
N ARG A 45 27.99 1.16 2.27
CA ARG A 45 29.21 1.40 1.47
C ARG A 45 30.43 0.66 2.01
N PHE A 46 30.66 0.74 3.31
CA PHE A 46 31.81 0.10 3.94
C PHE A 46 31.79 -1.43 3.76
N VAL A 47 30.62 -2.05 3.94
CA VAL A 47 30.47 -3.52 3.88
C VAL A 47 30.50 -4.04 2.44
N THR A 48 29.83 -3.36 1.51
CA THR A 48 29.66 -3.84 0.12
C THR A 48 30.75 -3.33 -0.83
N GLY A 49 31.51 -2.29 -0.43
CA GLY A 49 32.45 -1.59 -1.31
C GLY A 49 31.78 -0.82 -2.45
N LYS A 50 30.44 -0.74 -2.49
CA LYS A 50 29.69 -0.01 -3.52
C LYS A 50 29.74 1.50 -3.27
N SER A 51 29.61 2.30 -4.33
CA SER A 51 29.47 3.75 -4.23
C SER A 51 28.02 4.17 -3.95
N ASP A 52 27.80 5.44 -3.61
CA ASP A 52 26.48 5.96 -3.20
C ASP A 52 25.40 5.80 -4.28
N MET A 53 25.77 6.02 -5.55
CA MET A 53 24.82 5.98 -6.67
C MET A 53 24.22 4.58 -6.91
N PRO A 54 25.02 3.50 -7.04
CA PRO A 54 24.50 2.13 -7.09
C PRO A 54 23.63 1.74 -5.88
N ILE A 55 24.01 2.16 -4.67
CA ILE A 55 23.23 1.87 -3.45
C ILE A 55 21.86 2.54 -3.52
N THR A 56 21.83 3.84 -3.84
CA THR A 56 20.59 4.61 -3.99
C THR A 56 19.68 4.02 -5.07
N TRP A 57 20.28 3.57 -6.17
CA TRP A 57 19.56 2.87 -7.22
C TRP A 57 18.92 1.60 -6.67
N LYS A 58 19.71 0.73 -6.03
CA LYS A 58 19.24 -0.55 -5.48
C LYS A 58 18.17 -0.38 -4.41
N GLN A 59 18.24 0.67 -3.59
CA GLN A 59 17.19 1.01 -2.62
C GLN A 59 15.87 1.38 -3.29
N GLY A 60 15.91 2.06 -4.44
CA GLY A 60 14.70 2.28 -5.24
C GLY A 60 14.12 0.97 -5.79
N GLU A 61 14.97 0.02 -6.20
CA GLU A 61 14.52 -1.31 -6.65
C GLU A 61 13.90 -2.11 -5.49
N ILE A 62 14.46 -2.01 -4.28
CA ILE A 62 13.86 -2.56 -3.05
C ILE A 62 12.48 -1.94 -2.80
N SER A 63 12.35 -0.61 -2.89
CA SER A 63 11.07 0.08 -2.76
C SER A 63 10.03 -0.41 -3.77
N ALA A 64 10.43 -0.74 -4.99
CA ALA A 64 9.51 -1.32 -5.98
C ALA A 64 9.01 -2.70 -5.57
N VAL A 65 9.91 -3.60 -5.16
CA VAL A 65 9.54 -4.94 -4.66
C VAL A 65 8.62 -4.85 -3.45
N LEU A 66 8.96 -4.04 -2.44
CA LEU A 66 8.12 -3.89 -1.24
C LEU A 66 6.74 -3.32 -1.57
N SER A 67 6.67 -2.35 -2.48
CA SER A 67 5.40 -1.77 -2.94
C SER A 67 4.50 -2.82 -3.59
N LEU A 68 5.07 -3.74 -4.38
CA LEU A 68 4.36 -4.86 -5.01
C LEU A 68 3.91 -5.93 -4.02
N ILE A 69 4.64 -6.12 -2.93
CA ILE A 69 4.26 -7.03 -1.83
C ILE A 69 3.15 -6.42 -0.95
N GLY A 70 2.96 -5.10 -1.02
CA GLY A 70 2.00 -4.37 -0.19
C GLY A 70 2.58 -3.88 1.13
N LEU A 71 3.90 -3.65 1.17
CA LEU A 71 4.58 -3.02 2.30
C LEU A 71 4.81 -1.52 2.05
N PRO A 72 4.79 -0.70 3.12
CA PRO A 72 5.22 0.70 3.03
C PRO A 72 6.71 0.78 2.71
N ILE A 73 7.11 1.93 2.18
CA ILE A 73 8.49 2.21 1.76
C ILE A 73 9.02 3.45 2.46
N LEU A 74 10.35 3.60 2.46
CA LEU A 74 11.00 4.85 2.84
C LEU A 74 10.68 5.92 1.79
N ARG A 75 10.00 7.00 2.20
CA ARG A 75 9.43 8.02 1.28
C ARG A 75 10.49 8.75 0.44
N ASP A 76 11.69 8.87 0.97
CA ASP A 76 12.85 9.49 0.32
C ASP A 76 13.54 8.56 -0.69
N GLN A 77 13.13 7.28 -0.77
CA GLN A 77 13.60 6.29 -1.74
C GLN A 77 12.44 5.82 -2.61
N PRO A 78 12.03 6.61 -3.62
CA PRO A 78 10.91 6.25 -4.47
C PRO A 78 11.19 4.95 -5.27
N PRO A 79 10.15 4.17 -5.59
CA PRO A 79 10.28 2.94 -6.37
C PRO A 79 10.99 3.13 -7.71
N ARG A 80 11.89 2.20 -8.04
CA ARG A 80 12.45 2.00 -9.37
C ARG A 80 12.00 0.63 -9.87
N TRP A 81 11.13 0.60 -10.88
CA TRP A 81 10.45 -0.61 -11.38
C TRP A 81 11.35 -1.52 -12.23
N SER A 82 12.59 -1.70 -11.79
CA SER A 82 13.59 -2.58 -12.36
C SER A 82 14.11 -3.43 -11.21
N TYR A 83 13.89 -4.74 -11.23
CA TYR A 83 14.44 -5.65 -10.24
C TYR A 83 14.59 -7.04 -10.87
N ASP A 84 15.54 -7.81 -10.35
CA ASP A 84 15.80 -9.18 -10.77
C ASP A 84 15.31 -10.18 -9.72
N GLU A 85 15.39 -11.47 -10.06
CA GLU A 85 14.96 -12.57 -9.19
C GLU A 85 15.82 -12.66 -7.92
N ALA A 86 17.11 -12.33 -8.00
CA ALA A 86 18.01 -12.34 -6.86
C ALA A 86 17.61 -11.31 -5.80
N LEU A 87 17.16 -10.12 -6.23
CA LEU A 87 16.62 -9.12 -5.31
C LEU A 87 15.30 -9.57 -4.69
N LEU A 88 14.41 -10.21 -5.45
CA LEU A 88 13.17 -10.78 -4.91
C LEU A 88 13.45 -11.81 -3.83
N GLU A 89 14.42 -12.71 -4.06
CA GLU A 89 14.84 -13.72 -3.09
C GLU A 89 15.39 -13.08 -1.81
N ALA A 90 16.31 -12.12 -1.93
CA ALA A 90 16.88 -11.42 -0.78
C ALA A 90 15.81 -10.68 0.06
N VAL A 91 14.81 -10.06 -0.59
CA VAL A 91 13.68 -9.43 0.11
C VAL A 91 12.82 -10.48 0.81
N GLU A 92 12.49 -11.58 0.15
CA GLU A 92 11.69 -12.65 0.74
C GLU A 92 12.36 -13.24 1.99
N GLU A 93 13.66 -13.55 1.92
CA GLU A 93 14.43 -14.06 3.07
C GLU A 93 14.43 -13.07 4.24
N GLN A 94 14.67 -11.78 3.96
CA GLN A 94 14.71 -10.75 4.98
C GLN A 94 13.36 -10.55 5.67
N LEU A 95 12.27 -10.56 4.90
CA LEU A 95 10.91 -10.41 5.44
C LEU A 95 10.49 -11.65 6.23
N ALA A 96 10.85 -12.85 5.78
CA ALA A 96 10.57 -14.09 6.50
C ALA A 96 11.21 -14.12 7.91
N ALA A 97 12.38 -13.49 8.06
CA ALA A 97 13.06 -13.35 9.36
C ALA A 97 12.44 -12.27 10.27
N LYS A 98 11.50 -11.44 9.78
CA LYS A 98 10.98 -10.25 10.49
C LYS A 98 9.44 -10.19 10.51
N PRO A 99 8.75 -11.16 11.12
CA PRO A 99 7.27 -11.13 11.20
C PRO A 99 6.72 -9.90 11.94
N ALA A 100 7.47 -9.34 12.89
CA ALA A 100 7.08 -8.13 13.62
C ALA A 100 6.99 -6.88 12.72
N LEU A 101 7.82 -6.80 11.66
CA LEU A 101 7.75 -5.73 10.67
C LEU A 101 6.40 -5.74 9.94
N LEU A 102 5.89 -6.92 9.57
CA LEU A 102 4.62 -7.05 8.85
C LEU A 102 3.44 -6.54 9.69
N VAL A 103 3.47 -6.77 11.00
CA VAL A 103 2.47 -6.23 11.93
C VAL A 103 2.62 -4.70 12.04
N ALA A 104 3.85 -4.21 12.21
CA ALA A 104 4.13 -2.78 12.30
C ALA A 104 3.79 -2.01 11.00
N ALA A 105 3.85 -2.68 9.84
CA ALA A 105 3.50 -2.10 8.55
C ALA A 105 1.99 -1.78 8.44
N VAL A 106 1.13 -2.59 9.06
CA VAL A 106 -0.33 -2.38 9.09
C VAL A 106 -0.72 -1.36 10.17
N ARG A 107 -0.04 -1.40 11.33
CA ARG A 107 -0.33 -0.52 12.46
C ARG A 107 0.93 0.17 13.01
N PRO A 108 1.52 1.13 12.25
CA PRO A 108 2.69 1.87 12.70
C PRO A 108 2.35 2.87 13.81
N ALA A 109 3.38 3.31 14.55
CA ALA A 109 3.22 4.21 15.69
C ALA A 109 2.52 5.54 15.33
N ALA A 110 2.78 6.06 14.13
CA ALA A 110 2.16 7.31 13.66
C ALA A 110 0.63 7.21 13.51
N LEU A 111 0.10 6.01 13.27
CA LEU A 111 -1.33 5.79 13.05
C LEU A 111 -2.15 6.05 14.33
N PHE A 112 -1.56 5.88 15.52
CA PHE A 112 -2.23 6.18 16.80
C PHE A 112 -2.55 7.67 17.00
N TYR A 113 -1.87 8.54 16.25
CA TYR A 113 -2.08 10.00 16.30
C TYR A 113 -2.90 10.50 15.10
N ALA A 114 -3.36 9.60 14.22
CA ALA A 114 -4.17 9.96 13.07
C ALA A 114 -5.54 10.50 13.52
N PRO A 115 -6.12 11.47 12.78
CA PRO A 115 -7.49 11.89 13.01
C PRO A 115 -8.48 10.75 12.73
N SER A 116 -9.72 10.90 13.17
CA SER A 116 -10.78 9.90 12.96
C SER A 116 -11.16 9.72 11.48
N ALA A 117 -10.90 10.72 10.64
CA ALA A 117 -11.04 10.68 9.20
C ALA A 117 -9.97 11.55 8.56
N ILE A 118 -9.44 11.11 7.41
CA ILE A 118 -8.41 11.82 6.65
C ILE A 118 -9.05 12.41 5.40
N ALA A 119 -8.69 13.64 5.07
CA ALA A 119 -9.12 14.26 3.83
C ALA A 119 -8.48 13.54 2.64
N LEU A 120 -9.30 13.00 1.74
CA LEU A 120 -8.82 12.22 0.61
C LEU A 120 -8.79 13.01 -0.70
N ILE A 121 -7.71 12.82 -1.45
CA ILE A 121 -7.49 13.28 -2.83
C ILE A 121 -7.72 12.11 -3.79
N GLU A 122 -8.58 12.32 -4.79
CA GLU A 122 -8.82 11.30 -5.83
C GLU A 122 -7.66 11.31 -6.85
N THR A 123 -7.12 10.12 -7.13
CA THR A 123 -6.09 9.89 -8.14
C THR A 123 -6.58 8.90 -9.20
N ALA A 124 -5.87 8.86 -10.34
CA ALA A 124 -6.09 7.82 -11.33
C ALA A 124 -5.59 6.46 -10.79
N PRO A 125 -6.27 5.35 -11.10
CA PRO A 125 -5.73 4.03 -10.76
C PRO A 125 -4.38 3.82 -11.45
N PRO A 126 -3.43 3.12 -10.81
CA PRO A 126 -2.14 2.82 -11.41
C PRO A 126 -2.33 1.92 -12.63
N ARG A 127 -1.34 1.92 -13.53
CA ARG A 127 -1.32 0.94 -14.62
C ARG A 127 -1.09 -0.46 -14.02
N PRO A 128 -1.83 -1.49 -14.49
CA PRO A 128 -1.54 -2.86 -14.12
C PRO A 128 -0.08 -3.19 -14.40
N MET A 129 0.61 -3.76 -13.40
CA MET A 129 1.97 -4.23 -13.58
C MET A 129 1.96 -5.72 -13.88
N PRO A 130 2.83 -6.20 -14.77
CA PRO A 130 2.99 -7.63 -14.99
C PRO A 130 3.47 -8.27 -13.69
N MET A 131 2.82 -9.38 -13.32
CA MET A 131 3.18 -10.17 -12.16
C MET A 131 3.62 -11.53 -12.66
N ASP A 132 4.88 -11.88 -12.41
CA ASP A 132 5.35 -13.24 -12.63
C ASP A 132 4.90 -14.16 -11.48
N GLU A 133 5.03 -15.47 -11.69
CA GLU A 133 4.64 -16.46 -10.70
C GLU A 133 5.44 -16.34 -9.38
N ARG A 134 6.70 -15.89 -9.44
CA ARG A 134 7.56 -15.74 -8.26
C ARG A 134 7.03 -14.63 -7.35
N LEU A 135 6.72 -13.48 -7.92
CA LEU A 135 6.14 -12.35 -7.22
C LEU A 135 4.76 -12.70 -6.66
N ILE A 136 3.92 -13.40 -7.43
CA ILE A 136 2.61 -13.88 -6.95
C ILE A 136 2.77 -14.76 -5.71
N ARG A 137 3.71 -15.72 -5.72
CA ARG A 137 4.00 -16.57 -4.55
C ARG A 137 4.44 -15.75 -3.34
N ILE A 138 5.29 -14.74 -3.54
CA ILE A 138 5.77 -13.87 -2.44
C ILE A 138 4.60 -13.06 -1.86
N ILE A 139 3.74 -12.49 -2.71
CA ILE A 139 2.55 -11.75 -2.28
C ILE A 139 1.63 -12.65 -1.45
N GLN A 140 1.35 -13.86 -1.93
CA GLN A 140 0.53 -14.84 -1.21
C GLN A 140 1.19 -15.29 0.11
N ARG A 141 2.51 -15.41 0.15
CA ARG A 141 3.26 -15.82 1.35
C ARG A 141 3.11 -14.80 2.49
N PHE A 142 3.18 -13.51 2.18
CA PHE A 142 3.11 -12.46 3.20
C PHE A 142 1.69 -11.96 3.47
N ASP A 143 0.83 -12.01 2.45
CA ASP A 143 -0.58 -11.63 2.43
C ASP A 143 -0.87 -10.37 3.26
N MET A 144 -0.24 -9.26 2.86
CA MET A 144 -0.48 -7.97 3.48
C MET A 144 -1.95 -7.55 3.37
N SER A 145 -2.62 -7.96 2.28
CA SER A 145 -4.02 -7.62 2.04
C SER A 145 -4.98 -8.21 3.09
N ALA A 146 -4.78 -9.47 3.50
CA ALA A 146 -5.56 -10.08 4.57
C ALA A 146 -5.27 -9.41 5.93
N ARG A 147 -3.98 -9.14 6.22
CA ARG A 147 -3.58 -8.45 7.45
C ARG A 147 -4.21 -7.07 7.58
N GLU A 148 -4.25 -6.32 6.48
CA GLU A 148 -4.92 -5.01 6.40
C GLU A 148 -6.43 -5.12 6.59
N ALA A 149 -7.05 -6.15 6.00
CA ALA A 149 -8.49 -6.39 6.14
C ALA A 149 -8.89 -6.77 7.57
N ASP A 150 -8.03 -7.49 8.29
CA ASP A 150 -8.23 -7.90 9.69
C ASP A 150 -7.99 -6.74 10.68
N ASP A 151 -7.25 -5.71 10.29
CA ASP A 151 -6.99 -4.56 11.16
C ASP A 151 -8.19 -3.61 11.20
N ARG A 152 -9.01 -3.79 12.25
CA ARG A 152 -10.22 -2.97 12.48
C ARG A 152 -9.96 -1.46 12.53
N PHE A 153 -8.79 -1.02 13.00
CA PHE A 153 -8.48 0.40 13.09
C PHE A 153 -8.23 0.97 11.70
N LEU A 154 -7.36 0.33 10.93
CA LEU A 154 -7.04 0.73 9.56
C LEU A 154 -8.29 0.68 8.67
N LYS A 155 -9.07 -0.40 8.78
CA LYS A 155 -10.36 -0.52 8.08
C LYS A 155 -11.31 0.62 8.45
N GLY A 156 -11.49 0.89 9.75
CA GLY A 156 -12.34 1.95 10.25
C GLY A 156 -11.91 3.34 9.75
N LEU A 157 -10.61 3.63 9.76
CA LEU A 157 -10.05 4.89 9.29
C LEU A 157 -10.32 5.11 7.80
N GLY A 158 -10.11 4.09 6.97
CA GLY A 158 -10.41 4.16 5.53
C GLY A 158 -11.90 4.39 5.27
N VAL A 159 -12.77 3.64 5.97
CA VAL A 159 -14.23 3.79 5.87
C VAL A 159 -14.69 5.20 6.25
N ALA A 160 -14.23 5.71 7.41
CA ALA A 160 -14.56 7.05 7.87
C ALA A 160 -14.08 8.13 6.89
N SER A 161 -12.87 7.97 6.34
CA SER A 161 -12.31 8.88 5.33
C SER A 161 -13.11 8.90 4.03
N ILE A 162 -13.59 7.73 3.57
CA ILE A 162 -14.46 7.63 2.38
C ILE A 162 -15.84 8.23 2.63
N VAL A 163 -16.45 7.99 3.80
CA VAL A 163 -17.72 8.62 4.17
C VAL A 163 -17.60 10.15 4.12
N ALA A 164 -16.57 10.70 4.75
CA ALA A 164 -16.32 12.14 4.75
C ALA A 164 -16.06 12.70 3.34
N HIS A 165 -15.31 11.98 2.51
CA HIS A 165 -15.07 12.36 1.12
C HIS A 165 -16.36 12.36 0.30
N GLU A 166 -17.16 11.30 0.39
CA GLU A 166 -18.40 11.14 -0.39
C GLU A 166 -19.45 12.20 0.01
N ALA A 167 -19.57 12.50 1.32
CA ALA A 167 -20.48 13.52 1.83
C ALA A 167 -20.11 14.91 1.27
N ARG A 168 -18.84 15.30 1.39
CA ARG A 168 -18.31 16.54 0.81
C ARG A 168 -18.56 16.61 -0.70
N ARG A 169 -18.26 15.53 -1.43
CA ARG A 169 -18.46 15.46 -2.90
C ARG A 169 -19.91 15.73 -3.32
N LEU A 170 -20.90 15.25 -2.55
CA LEU A 170 -22.33 15.50 -2.83
C LEU A 170 -22.77 16.90 -2.40
N SER A 171 -22.34 17.37 -1.22
CA SER A 171 -22.61 18.73 -0.75
C SER A 171 -22.09 19.79 -1.72
N ASP A 172 -20.85 19.64 -2.19
CA ASP A 172 -20.21 20.54 -3.16
C ASP A 172 -20.94 20.57 -4.52
N ARG A 173 -21.78 19.56 -4.80
CA ARG A 173 -22.58 19.44 -6.02
C ARG A 173 -24.06 19.73 -5.79
N GLY A 174 -24.40 20.39 -4.69
CA GLY A 174 -25.76 20.85 -4.40
C GLY A 174 -26.71 19.73 -3.95
N ARG A 175 -26.19 18.60 -3.46
CA ARG A 175 -26.98 17.49 -2.90
C ARG A 175 -26.70 17.25 -1.40
N PRO A 176 -26.89 18.26 -0.52
CA PRO A 176 -26.72 18.08 0.93
C PRO A 176 -27.73 17.08 1.51
N ASP A 177 -28.89 16.92 0.87
CA ASP A 177 -29.93 15.95 1.19
C ASP A 177 -29.43 14.50 1.07
N LEU A 178 -28.63 14.19 0.04
CA LEU A 178 -27.98 12.89 -0.10
C LEU A 178 -26.70 12.80 0.74
N ALA A 179 -25.97 13.90 0.89
CA ALA A 179 -24.75 13.93 1.71
C ALA A 179 -25.03 13.50 3.16
N GLY A 180 -26.14 13.96 3.74
CA GLY A 180 -26.58 13.59 5.08
C GLY A 180 -27.01 12.12 5.24
N GLN A 181 -27.16 11.38 4.14
CA GLN A 181 -27.53 9.97 4.14
C GLN A 181 -26.33 9.03 3.99
N ILE A 182 -25.13 9.55 3.67
CA ILE A 182 -23.93 8.73 3.50
C ILE A 182 -23.48 8.20 4.86
N ARG A 183 -23.22 6.90 4.91
CA ARG A 183 -22.88 6.21 6.17
C ARG A 183 -22.12 4.91 5.92
N PRO A 184 -21.40 4.39 6.94
CA PRO A 184 -20.98 3.00 6.95
C PRO A 184 -22.17 2.04 6.80
N ALA A 185 -21.90 0.86 6.25
CA ALA A 185 -22.87 -0.22 6.18
C ALA A 185 -23.23 -0.72 7.59
N ARG A 186 -24.47 -1.20 7.75
CA ARG A 186 -25.05 -1.73 9.00
C ARG A 186 -25.83 -3.00 8.72
N ALA A 187 -26.29 -3.68 9.77
CA ALA A 187 -27.14 -4.85 9.64
C ALA A 187 -28.36 -4.57 8.74
N GLY A 188 -28.56 -5.43 7.74
CA GLY A 188 -29.61 -5.29 6.73
C GLY A 188 -29.17 -4.62 5.42
N ASP A 189 -27.99 -4.00 5.36
CA ASP A 189 -27.38 -3.61 4.09
C ASP A 189 -26.80 -4.83 3.35
N PRO A 190 -26.54 -4.73 2.04
CA PRO A 190 -25.93 -5.82 1.27
C PRO A 190 -24.59 -6.28 1.86
N ASP A 191 -24.41 -7.58 1.99
CA ASP A 191 -23.16 -8.17 2.47
C ASP A 191 -22.00 -7.82 1.56
N GLY A 192 -20.80 -7.68 2.13
CA GLY A 192 -19.61 -7.21 1.43
C GLY A 192 -19.58 -5.70 1.13
N CYS A 193 -20.57 -4.92 1.56
CA CYS A 193 -20.55 -3.45 1.46
C CYS A 193 -19.93 -2.82 2.72
N ASP A 194 -19.06 -1.82 2.57
CA ASP A 194 -18.52 -1.05 3.71
C ASP A 194 -19.18 0.33 3.87
N VAL A 195 -19.57 0.98 2.76
CA VAL A 195 -20.17 2.32 2.76
C VAL A 195 -21.35 2.38 1.78
N VAL A 196 -22.48 2.90 2.26
CA VAL A 196 -23.64 3.23 1.43
C VAL A 196 -23.57 4.70 1.04
N SER A 197 -23.48 4.95 -0.27
CA SER A 197 -23.41 6.28 -0.89
C SER A 197 -24.37 6.35 -2.08
N PHE A 198 -24.37 7.47 -2.79
CA PHE A 198 -25.29 7.74 -3.91
C PHE A 198 -24.56 8.44 -5.05
N GLY A 199 -25.06 8.28 -6.27
CA GLY A 199 -24.79 9.19 -7.38
C GLY A 199 -25.61 10.48 -7.27
N LEU A 200 -25.34 11.45 -8.15
CA LEU A 200 -26.15 12.68 -8.24
C LEU A 200 -27.57 12.41 -8.73
N ASP A 201 -27.72 11.30 -9.46
CA ASP A 201 -28.93 10.69 -9.98
C ASP A 201 -29.65 9.81 -8.94
N GLU A 202 -29.23 9.86 -7.66
CA GLU A 202 -29.80 9.09 -6.55
C GLU A 202 -29.59 7.58 -6.65
N ILE A 203 -28.88 7.11 -7.68
CA ILE A 203 -28.55 5.69 -7.83
C ILE A 203 -27.60 5.29 -6.68
N PRO A 204 -27.93 4.24 -5.90
CA PRO A 204 -27.07 3.76 -4.83
C PRO A 204 -25.67 3.39 -5.32
N ARG A 205 -24.68 3.69 -4.50
CA ARG A 205 -23.29 3.25 -4.64
C ARG A 205 -22.95 2.41 -3.42
N LEU A 206 -22.77 1.12 -3.65
CA LEU A 206 -22.33 0.17 -2.63
C LEU A 206 -20.81 0.10 -2.70
N ILE A 207 -20.16 0.73 -1.73
CA ILE A 207 -18.73 0.96 -1.76
C ILE A 207 -18.02 -0.04 -0.86
N VAL A 208 -17.06 -0.75 -1.45
CA VAL A 208 -16.03 -1.52 -0.75
C VAL A 208 -14.80 -0.65 -0.57
N VAL A 209 -14.29 -0.57 0.65
CA VAL A 209 -13.11 0.25 0.97
C VAL A 209 -11.92 -0.67 1.23
N LYS A 210 -10.93 -0.60 0.33
CA LYS A 210 -9.66 -1.31 0.48
C LYS A 210 -8.63 -0.32 1.00
N THR A 211 -8.18 -0.49 2.24
CA THR A 211 -7.29 0.49 2.89
C THR A 211 -5.90 -0.11 3.07
N THR A 212 -4.87 0.63 2.68
CA THR A 212 -3.46 0.26 2.86
C THR A 212 -2.64 1.45 3.35
N LEU A 213 -1.57 1.18 4.08
CA LEU A 213 -0.51 2.17 4.36
C LEU A 213 0.66 2.07 3.37
N ALA A 214 0.64 1.09 2.48
CA ALA A 214 1.55 0.99 1.36
C ALA A 214 1.13 1.91 0.20
N GLY A 215 1.81 1.75 -0.95
CA GLY A 215 1.57 2.57 -2.14
C GLY A 215 0.33 2.17 -2.95
N GLU A 216 0.05 2.95 -3.98
CA GLU A 216 -1.11 2.77 -4.88
C GLU A 216 -1.17 1.41 -5.58
N VAL A 217 -0.01 0.78 -5.79
CA VAL A 217 0.14 -0.50 -6.48
C VAL A 217 0.01 -1.72 -5.55
N ALA A 218 -0.15 -1.49 -4.24
CA ALA A 218 -0.19 -2.56 -3.26
C ALA A 218 -1.37 -3.51 -3.56
N PRO A 219 -1.14 -4.83 -3.59
CA PRO A 219 -2.12 -5.82 -3.98
C PRO A 219 -3.29 -5.84 -3.00
N PHE A 220 -4.47 -6.18 -3.52
CA PHE A 220 -5.65 -6.45 -2.71
C PHE A 220 -6.55 -7.45 -3.44
N GLY A 221 -7.25 -8.28 -2.68
CA GLY A 221 -8.27 -9.18 -3.19
C GLY A 221 -9.69 -8.72 -2.86
N LEU A 222 -10.66 -9.31 -3.54
CA LEU A 222 -12.05 -9.28 -3.12
C LEU A 222 -12.35 -10.50 -2.25
N SER A 223 -13.06 -10.29 -1.15
CA SER A 223 -13.64 -11.38 -0.38
C SER A 223 -14.78 -12.05 -1.16
N HIS A 224 -15.21 -13.23 -0.73
CA HIS A 224 -16.34 -13.91 -1.37
C HIS A 224 -17.61 -13.05 -1.38
N ALA A 225 -17.91 -12.37 -0.27
CA ALA A 225 -19.08 -11.50 -0.16
C ALA A 225 -18.97 -10.27 -1.08
N GLU A 226 -17.81 -9.64 -1.14
CA GLU A 226 -17.57 -8.49 -2.02
C GLU A 226 -17.67 -8.88 -3.51
N PHE A 227 -17.14 -10.06 -3.87
CA PHE A 227 -17.24 -10.58 -5.23
C PHE A 227 -18.69 -10.92 -5.60
N ALA A 228 -19.42 -11.60 -4.70
CA ALA A 228 -20.84 -11.89 -4.89
C ALA A 228 -21.67 -10.60 -5.03
N LEU A 229 -21.35 -9.55 -4.28
CA LEU A 229 -21.99 -8.25 -4.40
C LEU A 229 -21.68 -7.58 -5.75
N ALA A 230 -20.44 -7.68 -6.23
CA ALA A 230 -20.04 -7.16 -7.53
C ALA A 230 -20.79 -7.83 -8.68
N GLU A 231 -21.01 -9.14 -8.60
CA GLU A 231 -21.79 -9.92 -9.57
C GLU A 231 -23.29 -9.60 -9.50
N ALA A 232 -23.85 -9.50 -8.29
CA ALA A 232 -25.27 -9.27 -8.10
C ALA A 232 -25.70 -7.83 -8.45
N GLN A 233 -24.84 -6.84 -8.21
CA GLN A 233 -25.16 -5.42 -8.40
C GLN A 233 -24.02 -4.63 -9.07
N PRO A 234 -23.58 -5.00 -10.29
CA PRO A 234 -22.42 -4.39 -10.95
C PRO A 234 -22.58 -2.89 -11.21
N HIS A 235 -23.82 -2.44 -11.43
CA HIS A 235 -24.13 -1.02 -11.63
C HIS A 235 -23.97 -0.18 -10.36
N ALA A 236 -24.16 -0.76 -9.17
CA ALA A 236 -24.02 -0.07 -7.88
C ALA A 236 -22.66 -0.28 -7.21
N PHE A 237 -22.01 -1.43 -7.45
CA PHE A 237 -20.77 -1.83 -6.80
C PHE A 237 -19.58 -0.95 -7.18
N ARG A 238 -18.85 -0.45 -6.18
CA ARG A 238 -17.66 0.39 -6.37
C ARG A 238 -16.57 -0.02 -5.40
N ILE A 239 -15.32 -0.01 -5.85
CA ILE A 239 -14.16 -0.13 -4.97
C ILE A 239 -13.52 1.25 -4.80
N ARG A 240 -13.12 1.55 -3.58
CA ARG A 240 -12.23 2.67 -3.24
C ARG A 240 -10.96 2.10 -2.63
N ARG A 241 -9.84 2.16 -3.35
CA ARG A 241 -8.52 1.85 -2.79
C ARG A 241 -7.97 3.11 -2.14
N VAL A 242 -7.92 3.12 -0.82
CA VAL A 242 -7.39 4.20 0.01
C VAL A 242 -5.94 3.89 0.38
N TYR A 243 -5.06 4.85 0.18
CA TYR A 243 -3.62 4.70 0.40
C TYR A 243 -2.99 6.02 0.86
N ASP A 244 -1.71 5.98 1.25
CA ASP A 244 -0.95 7.15 1.69
C ASP A 244 -1.62 7.94 2.84
N LEU A 245 -2.30 7.26 3.76
CA LEU A 245 -3.00 7.89 4.88
C LEU A 245 -2.08 8.61 5.89
N LEU A 246 -0.80 8.24 5.93
CA LEU A 246 0.23 8.93 6.72
C LEU A 246 0.97 10.00 5.90
N GLY A 247 0.45 10.37 4.72
CA GLY A 247 0.98 11.38 3.82
C GLY A 247 -0.14 12.31 3.40
N GLU A 248 -0.45 12.35 2.11
CA GLU A 248 -1.48 13.26 1.59
C GLU A 248 -2.91 12.72 1.70
N GLY A 249 -3.09 11.43 1.99
CA GLY A 249 -4.40 10.78 1.98
C GLY A 249 -4.96 10.70 0.57
N ARG A 250 -4.73 9.59 -0.12
CA ARG A 250 -5.12 9.41 -1.52
C ARG A 250 -6.06 8.24 -1.70
N PHE A 251 -6.81 8.25 -2.78
CA PHE A 251 -7.57 7.08 -3.20
C PHE A 251 -7.81 7.07 -4.71
N TYR A 252 -8.01 5.87 -5.26
CA TYR A 252 -8.55 5.71 -6.61
C TYR A 252 -9.82 4.84 -6.59
N ARG A 253 -10.54 4.85 -7.71
CA ARG A 253 -11.83 4.17 -7.89
C ARG A 253 -11.68 3.04 -8.90
N LEU A 254 -12.32 1.91 -8.62
CA LEU A 254 -12.54 0.84 -9.58
C LEU A 254 -14.02 0.44 -9.60
N LYS A 255 -14.46 -0.14 -10.72
CA LYS A 255 -15.81 -0.69 -10.89
C LYS A 255 -15.73 -1.93 -11.80
N PRO A 256 -16.69 -2.87 -11.71
CA PRO A 256 -16.77 -3.99 -12.62
C PRO A 256 -17.02 -3.54 -14.09
N PRO A 257 -16.72 -4.39 -15.09
CA PRO A 257 -16.07 -5.69 -14.94
C PRO A 257 -14.59 -5.55 -14.54
N PHE A 258 -14.10 -6.49 -13.74
CA PHE A 258 -12.67 -6.64 -13.47
C PHE A 258 -12.09 -7.51 -14.59
N GLY A 259 -11.06 -7.01 -15.27
CA GLY A 259 -10.35 -7.74 -16.32
C GLY A 259 -9.31 -8.69 -15.78
#